data_AF-A0A1E3B5M3-F1
#
_entry.id   AF-A0A1E3B5M3-F1
#
_cell.length_a   1.000
_cell.length_b   1.000
_cell.length_c   1.000
_cell.angle_alpha   90.00
_cell.angle_beta   90.00
_cell.angle_gamma   90.00
#
_symmetry.space_group_name_H-M   'P 1'
#
loop_
_entity.id
_entity.type
_entity.pdbx_description
1 polymer ?
#
loop_
_entity_poly.entity_id
_entity_poly.type
_entity_poly.pdbx_seq_one_letter_code
_entity_poly.pdbx_strand_id
1 'polypeptide(L)'
;MNPAWILESRTPSFIGSGIGEQFGAKKYLWGNVPALDVLQLESNEGEDQAGDLRILFAASGDLRNIVKTVARLPRSYSHSLEITINDRDFEIVARNIILLLIALVVEKVDEAVDCIIHLWYSALKGQRQDIWKTLRKDMDIWAALAESCSREIIMGT
;
A
#
# COMPACT_ATOMS: atom_id res chain seq x y z
N MET A 1 29.53 -33.34 -5.88
CA MET A 1 28.28 -33.90 -6.45
C MET A 1 27.89 -33.04 -7.63
N ASN A 2 27.77 -33.61 -8.81
CA ASN A 2 27.24 -32.89 -9.98
C ASN A 2 25.75 -33.20 -10.11
N PRO A 3 24.90 -32.21 -10.43
CA PRO A 3 23.48 -32.43 -10.63
C PRO A 3 23.23 -33.35 -11.84
N ALA A 4 22.17 -34.17 -11.75
CA ALA A 4 21.88 -35.25 -12.70
C ALA A 4 21.79 -34.80 -14.16
N TRP A 5 21.26 -33.60 -14.44
CA TRP A 5 21.15 -33.07 -15.80
C TRP A 5 22.50 -32.83 -16.49
N ILE A 6 23.59 -32.60 -15.73
CA ILE A 6 24.96 -32.51 -16.26
C ILE A 6 25.45 -33.91 -16.68
N LEU A 7 25.15 -34.92 -15.86
CA LEU A 7 25.54 -36.31 -16.15
C LEU A 7 24.72 -36.88 -17.32
N GLU A 8 23.47 -36.47 -17.45
CA GLU A 8 22.52 -36.92 -18.47
C GLU A 8 22.56 -36.09 -19.76
N SER A 9 23.45 -35.08 -19.86
CA SER A 9 23.53 -34.15 -21.00
C SER A 9 22.17 -33.54 -21.39
N ARG A 10 21.30 -33.32 -20.40
CA ARG A 10 19.97 -32.76 -20.59
C ARG A 10 20.00 -31.25 -20.36
N THR A 11 19.27 -30.50 -21.18
CA THR A 11 18.92 -29.12 -20.85
C THR A 11 18.06 -29.13 -19.58
N PRO A 12 18.47 -28.43 -18.51
CA PRO A 12 17.68 -28.42 -17.29
C PRO A 12 16.33 -27.72 -17.53
N SER A 13 15.31 -28.16 -16.81
CA SER A 13 13.90 -27.76 -17.02
C SER A 13 13.64 -26.25 -16.90
N PHE A 14 14.55 -25.50 -16.27
CA PHE A 14 14.46 -24.05 -16.14
C PHE A 14 15.05 -23.26 -17.34
N ILE A 15 15.65 -23.94 -18.34
CA ILE A 15 16.27 -23.31 -19.54
C ILE A 15 15.36 -23.43 -20.79
N GLY A 16 14.18 -24.04 -20.69
CA GLY A 16 13.20 -24.14 -21.79
C GLY A 16 12.55 -22.80 -22.19
N SER A 17 11.92 -22.76 -23.37
CA SER A 17 11.21 -21.58 -23.90
C SER A 17 10.09 -21.15 -22.95
N GLY A 18 10.35 -20.08 -22.21
CA GLY A 18 9.47 -19.51 -21.20
C GLY A 18 10.27 -19.22 -19.94
N ILE A 19 10.87 -18.03 -19.87
CA ILE A 19 11.44 -17.49 -18.62
C ILE A 19 10.29 -17.32 -17.62
N GLY A 20 9.96 -18.41 -16.92
CA GLY A 20 8.82 -18.54 -16.03
C GLY A 20 7.49 -18.68 -16.78
N GLU A 21 6.78 -19.78 -16.57
CA GLU A 21 5.33 -19.81 -16.79
C GLU A 21 4.72 -18.65 -16.00
N GLN A 22 4.00 -17.76 -16.69
CA GLN A 22 3.34 -16.63 -16.05
C GLN A 22 2.06 -17.15 -15.39
N PHE A 23 2.18 -17.64 -14.16
CA PHE A 23 1.04 -18.08 -13.38
C PHE A 23 0.23 -16.87 -12.88
N GLY A 24 -1.08 -16.88 -13.15
CA GLY A 24 -2.01 -15.82 -12.74
C GLY A 24 -2.20 -14.72 -13.78
N ALA A 25 -3.27 -13.93 -13.61
CA ALA A 25 -3.56 -12.80 -14.48
C ALA A 25 -2.57 -11.65 -14.25
N LYS A 26 -2.30 -10.83 -15.29
CA LYS A 26 -1.59 -9.55 -15.12
C LYS A 26 -2.45 -8.59 -14.30
N LYS A 27 -2.18 -8.52 -13.00
CA LYS A 27 -2.86 -7.68 -12.03
C LYS A 27 -2.03 -6.43 -11.75
N TYR A 28 -2.71 -5.32 -11.45
CA TYR A 28 -2.04 -4.11 -10.99
C TYR A 28 -1.73 -4.24 -9.51
N LEU A 29 -0.43 -4.19 -9.19
CA LEU A 29 0.01 -4.26 -7.80
C LEU A 29 -0.21 -2.91 -7.09
N TRP A 30 -0.10 -1.81 -7.85
CA TRP A 30 -0.16 -0.43 -7.36
C TRP A 30 -0.93 0.44 -8.35
N GLY A 31 -1.47 1.54 -7.84
CA GLY A 31 -1.96 2.66 -8.64
C GLY A 31 -0.84 3.25 -9.50
N ASN A 32 -1.24 3.81 -10.64
CA ASN A 32 -0.33 4.42 -11.62
C ASN A 32 -0.05 5.91 -11.35
N VAL A 33 -0.58 6.45 -10.24
CA VAL A 33 -0.39 7.84 -9.83
C VAL A 33 0.55 7.91 -8.62
N PRO A 34 1.34 8.99 -8.47
CA PRO A 34 2.08 9.23 -7.24
C PRO A 34 1.11 9.49 -6.07
N ALA A 35 1.59 9.35 -4.84
CA ALA A 35 0.81 9.72 -3.68
C ALA A 35 0.47 11.22 -3.72
N LEU A 36 -0.81 11.56 -3.65
CA LEU A 36 -1.33 12.92 -3.59
C LEU A 36 -2.15 13.12 -2.32
N ASP A 37 -2.00 14.30 -1.74
CA ASP A 37 -3.00 14.82 -0.79
C ASP A 37 -4.15 15.35 -1.64
N VAL A 38 -5.30 14.67 -1.61
CA VAL A 38 -6.44 15.02 -2.47
C VAL A 38 -7.29 16.14 -1.89
N LEU A 39 -7.18 16.40 -0.59
CA LEU A 39 -7.93 17.47 0.06
C LEU A 39 -7.20 18.80 -0.03
N GLN A 40 -5.88 18.79 0.23
CA GLN A 40 -5.09 20.01 0.39
C GLN A 40 -5.80 21.05 1.27
N LEU A 41 -6.28 20.61 2.43
CA LEU A 41 -7.33 21.28 3.20
C LEU A 41 -7.01 22.75 3.49
N GLU A 42 -5.78 23.02 3.93
CA GLU A 42 -5.26 24.36 4.22
C GLU A 42 -5.36 25.32 3.02
N SER A 43 -5.19 24.80 1.81
CA SER A 43 -5.15 25.59 0.57
C SER A 43 -6.52 25.75 -0.08
N ASN A 44 -7.45 24.82 0.15
CA ASN A 44 -8.74 24.79 -0.53
C ASN A 44 -9.88 25.36 0.33
N GLU A 45 -10.08 24.80 1.52
CA GLU A 45 -11.23 25.11 2.40
C GLU A 45 -10.81 25.97 3.59
N GLY A 46 -9.54 25.89 3.99
CA GLY A 46 -9.01 26.53 5.19
C GLY A 46 -9.24 25.68 6.44
N GLU A 47 -8.30 25.74 7.38
CA GLU A 47 -8.28 24.85 8.56
C GLU A 47 -9.56 24.91 9.41
N ASP A 48 -10.20 26.08 9.49
CA ASP A 48 -11.33 26.34 10.39
C ASP A 48 -12.72 26.11 9.75
N GLN A 49 -12.79 25.79 8.46
CA GLN A 49 -14.08 25.76 7.72
C GLN A 49 -14.47 24.39 7.18
N ALA A 50 -13.58 23.41 7.26
CA ALA A 50 -13.87 22.04 6.85
C ALA A 50 -14.71 21.34 7.93
N GLY A 51 -16.04 21.35 7.77
CA GLY A 51 -16.94 20.52 8.59
C GLY A 51 -16.72 19.02 8.35
N ASP A 52 -17.75 18.19 8.52
CA ASP A 52 -17.61 16.74 8.28
C ASP A 52 -17.25 16.43 6.82
N LEU A 53 -16.14 15.71 6.62
CA LEU A 53 -15.61 15.37 5.29
C LEU A 53 -15.98 13.94 4.90
N ARG A 54 -16.40 13.79 3.64
CA ARG A 54 -16.71 12.51 3.00
C ARG A 54 -15.92 12.38 1.70
N ILE A 55 -14.96 11.47 1.65
CA ILE A 55 -14.02 11.33 0.53
C ILE A 55 -14.19 9.98 -0.14
N LEU A 56 -14.28 9.98 -1.47
CA LEU A 56 -14.31 8.78 -2.29
C LEU A 56 -12.98 8.61 -3.04
N PHE A 57 -12.26 7.54 -2.76
CA PHE A 57 -11.15 7.06 -3.58
C PHE A 57 -11.66 5.97 -4.52
N ALA A 58 -12.16 6.40 -5.68
CA ALA A 58 -12.64 5.50 -6.73
C ALA A 58 -11.48 4.90 -7.54
N ALA A 59 -11.58 3.61 -7.86
CA ALA A 59 -10.52 2.85 -8.54
C ALA A 59 -9.16 2.96 -7.81
N SER A 60 -9.22 2.81 -6.48
CA SER A 60 -8.04 2.96 -5.63
C SER A 60 -7.17 1.71 -5.69
N GLY A 61 -6.24 1.73 -6.64
CA GLY A 61 -5.28 0.65 -6.86
C GLY A 61 -4.33 0.38 -5.70
N ASP A 62 -4.22 1.28 -4.71
CA ASP A 62 -3.52 1.12 -3.43
C ASP A 62 -3.99 2.19 -2.41
N LEU A 63 -3.32 2.27 -1.26
CA LEU A 63 -3.69 3.16 -0.14
C LEU A 63 -2.91 4.49 -0.10
N ARG A 64 -1.91 4.73 -0.97
CA ARG A 64 -0.98 5.87 -0.82
C ARG A 64 -1.66 7.23 -0.75
N ASN A 65 -2.67 7.45 -1.60
CA ASN A 65 -3.39 8.73 -1.63
C ASN A 65 -4.20 8.93 -0.34
N ILE A 66 -4.79 7.86 0.19
CA ILE A 66 -5.53 7.87 1.45
C ILE A 66 -4.56 8.21 2.58
N VAL A 67 -3.46 7.47 2.70
CA VAL A 67 -2.46 7.70 3.74
C VAL A 67 -1.94 9.13 3.69
N LYS A 68 -1.55 9.62 2.50
CA LYS A 68 -1.00 10.96 2.35
C LYS A 68 -2.01 12.05 2.67
N THR A 69 -3.28 11.87 2.27
CA THR A 69 -4.35 12.82 2.57
C THR A 69 -4.62 12.87 4.07
N VAL A 70 -4.77 11.72 4.74
CA VAL A 70 -5.00 11.65 6.19
C VAL A 70 -3.81 12.23 6.96
N ALA A 71 -2.58 11.90 6.57
CA ALA A 71 -1.37 12.42 7.21
C ALA A 71 -1.16 13.93 7.01
N ARG A 72 -1.85 14.55 6.04
CA ARG A 72 -1.79 15.98 5.74
C ARG A 72 -2.98 16.75 6.32
N LEU A 73 -3.89 16.09 7.02
CA LEU A 73 -4.93 16.80 7.74
C LEU A 73 -4.31 17.70 8.81
N PRO A 74 -4.76 18.97 8.91
CA PRO A 74 -4.34 19.87 9.97
C PRO A 74 -4.64 19.25 11.33
N ARG A 75 -3.75 19.50 12.30
CA ARG A 75 -3.99 19.04 13.69
C ARG A 75 -5.20 19.70 14.34
N SER A 76 -5.63 20.84 13.80
CA SER A 76 -6.83 21.59 14.16
C SER A 76 -8.14 20.92 13.68
N TYR A 77 -8.07 20.00 12.71
CA TYR A 77 -9.24 19.31 12.21
C TYR A 77 -9.83 18.38 13.27
N SER A 78 -11.07 18.66 13.67
CA SER A 78 -11.78 17.95 14.75
C SER A 78 -13.16 17.40 14.33
N HIS A 79 -13.45 17.44 13.02
CA HIS A 79 -14.69 16.97 12.43
C HIS A 79 -14.61 15.51 11.98
N SER A 80 -15.74 14.90 11.63
CA SER A 80 -15.78 13.52 11.17
C SER A 80 -15.10 13.38 9.81
N LEU A 81 -14.30 12.33 9.62
CA LEU A 81 -13.71 11.98 8.34
C LEU A 81 -14.19 10.58 7.93
N GLU A 82 -14.99 10.53 6.87
CA GLU A 82 -15.47 9.28 6.28
C GLU A 82 -14.79 9.04 4.94
N ILE A 83 -14.11 7.91 4.81
CA ILE A 83 -13.36 7.54 3.61
C ILE A 83 -13.98 6.27 3.00
N THR A 84 -14.45 6.39 1.75
CA THR A 84 -14.89 5.26 0.95
C THR A 84 -13.82 4.89 -0.06
N ILE A 85 -13.41 3.62 -0.08
CA ILE A 85 -12.38 3.08 -0.97
C ILE A 85 -13.02 2.00 -1.84
N ASN A 86 -12.86 2.10 -3.16
CA ASN A 86 -13.41 1.12 -4.10
C ASN A 86 -12.44 0.80 -5.22
N ASP A 87 -12.42 -0.45 -5.67
CA ASP A 87 -11.80 -0.90 -6.91
C ASP A 87 -12.69 -1.97 -7.57
N ARG A 88 -12.62 -2.07 -8.90
CA ARG A 88 -13.33 -3.12 -9.65
C ARG A 88 -12.72 -4.51 -9.42
N ASP A 89 -11.45 -4.57 -9.04
CA ASP A 89 -10.74 -5.81 -8.77
C ASP A 89 -10.82 -6.16 -7.28
N PHE A 90 -11.54 -7.24 -6.97
CA PHE A 90 -11.71 -7.72 -5.61
C PHE A 90 -10.38 -7.99 -4.91
N GLU A 91 -9.35 -8.47 -5.61
CA GLU A 91 -8.06 -8.75 -4.99
C GLU A 91 -7.34 -7.46 -4.54
N ILE A 92 -7.54 -6.36 -5.28
CA ILE A 92 -7.03 -5.04 -4.89
C ILE A 92 -7.75 -4.56 -3.61
N VAL A 93 -9.08 -4.67 -3.59
CA VAL A 93 -9.90 -4.30 -2.42
C VAL A 93 -9.51 -5.13 -1.20
N ALA A 94 -9.42 -6.45 -1.34
CA ALA A 94 -9.04 -7.36 -0.26
C ALA A 94 -7.63 -7.05 0.27
N ARG A 95 -6.66 -6.81 -0.61
CA ARG A 95 -5.30 -6.42 -0.20
C ARG A 95 -5.30 -5.11 0.56
N ASN A 96 -6.02 -4.09 0.09
CA ASN A 96 -6.13 -2.81 0.77
C ASN A 96 -6.76 -2.97 2.17
N ILE A 97 -7.80 -3.80 2.30
CA ILE A 97 -8.40 -4.13 3.61
C ILE A 97 -7.38 -4.82 4.53
N ILE A 98 -6.62 -5.81 4.04
CA ILE A 98 -5.61 -6.50 4.86
C ILE A 98 -4.54 -5.52 5.36
N LEU A 99 -4.08 -4.60 4.51
CA LEU A 99 -3.09 -3.58 4.89
C LEU A 99 -3.63 -2.65 5.99
N LEU A 100 -4.90 -2.23 5.88
CA LEU A 100 -5.55 -1.43 6.91
C LEU A 100 -5.74 -2.22 8.22
N LEU A 101 -6.11 -3.49 8.13
CA LEU A 101 -6.25 -4.35 9.30
C LEU A 101 -4.92 -4.56 10.02
N ILE A 102 -3.81 -4.73 9.29
CA ILE A 102 -2.48 -4.80 9.89
C ILE A 102 -2.16 -3.49 10.62
N ALA A 103 -2.40 -2.34 9.98
CA ALA A 103 -2.17 -1.03 10.58
C ALA A 103 -3.03 -0.78 11.84
N LEU A 104 -4.24 -1.35 11.88
CA LEU A 104 -5.17 -1.20 13.00
C LEU A 104 -4.90 -2.15 14.16
N VAL A 105 -4.56 -3.41 13.87
CA VAL A 105 -4.51 -4.49 14.87
C VAL A 105 -3.11 -4.68 15.45
N VAL A 106 -2.06 -4.38 14.70
CA VAL A 106 -0.68 -4.52 15.19
C VAL A 106 -0.32 -3.29 16.02
N GLU A 107 -0.20 -3.47 17.34
CA GLU A 107 0.02 -2.38 18.29
C GLU A 107 1.34 -1.63 18.07
N LYS A 108 2.40 -2.36 17.68
CA LYS A 108 3.71 -1.77 17.45
C LYS A 108 3.85 -1.34 16.01
N VAL A 109 4.04 -0.04 15.83
CA VAL A 109 4.28 0.63 14.55
C VAL A 109 5.34 -0.08 13.71
N ASP A 110 6.52 -0.37 14.27
CA ASP A 110 7.61 -0.98 13.51
C ASP A 110 7.24 -2.39 13.00
N GLU A 111 6.56 -3.20 13.83
CA GLU A 111 6.10 -4.53 13.46
C GLU A 111 4.99 -4.47 12.40
N ALA A 112 4.09 -3.49 12.50
CA ALA A 112 3.03 -3.25 11.52
C ALA A 112 3.62 -2.86 10.16
N VAL A 113 4.61 -1.96 10.16
CA VAL A 113 5.34 -1.54 8.96
C VAL A 113 6.06 -2.72 8.32
N ASP A 114 6.75 -3.56 9.10
CA ASP A 114 7.41 -4.76 8.60
C ASP A 114 6.41 -5.74 7.97
N CYS A 115 5.27 -5.98 8.61
CA CYS A 115 4.21 -6.84 8.08
C CYS A 115 3.64 -6.30 6.76
N ILE A 116 3.36 -5.00 6.70
CA ILE A 116 2.85 -4.31 5.51
C ILE A 116 3.86 -4.39 4.36
N ILE A 117 5.14 -4.09 4.64
CA ILE A 117 6.22 -4.16 3.66
C ILE A 117 6.40 -5.61 3.17
N HIS A 118 6.40 -6.59 4.08
CA HIS A 118 6.50 -7.99 3.70
C HIS A 118 5.32 -8.44 2.83
N LEU A 119 4.10 -8.03 3.17
CA LEU A 119 2.92 -8.33 2.35
C LEU A 119 3.07 -7.74 0.94
N TRP A 120 3.54 -6.50 0.81
CA TRP A 120 3.84 -5.92 -0.50
C TRP A 120 4.93 -6.66 -1.26
N TYR A 121 6.07 -6.95 -0.65
CA TYR A 121 7.17 -7.64 -1.33
C TYR A 121 6.78 -9.06 -1.77
N SER A 122 5.93 -9.73 -0.99
CA SER A 122 5.41 -11.05 -1.35
C SER A 122 4.56 -11.01 -2.64
N ALA A 123 3.80 -9.93 -2.85
CA ALA A 123 3.01 -9.69 -4.06
C ALA A 123 3.87 -9.24 -5.26
N LEU A 124 5.08 -8.73 -5.03
CA LEU A 124 5.97 -8.14 -6.06
C LEU A 124 6.88 -9.15 -6.78
N LYS A 125 6.78 -10.46 -6.51
CA LYS A 125 7.69 -11.49 -7.05
C LYS A 125 7.78 -11.56 -8.60
N GLY A 126 6.94 -10.82 -9.34
CA GLY A 126 6.93 -10.72 -10.81
C GLY A 126 7.40 -9.40 -11.46
N GLN A 127 7.70 -8.30 -10.75
CA GLN A 127 8.07 -7.00 -11.38
C GLN A 127 9.42 -6.47 -10.87
N ARG A 128 10.55 -6.97 -11.37
CA ARG A 128 11.81 -6.90 -10.62
C ARG A 128 12.74 -5.69 -10.83
N GLN A 129 12.41 -4.66 -11.61
CA GLN A 129 13.40 -3.62 -11.94
C GLN A 129 13.12 -2.19 -11.43
N ASP A 130 11.87 -1.76 -11.21
CA ASP A 130 11.56 -0.34 -10.95
C ASP A 130 11.10 -0.01 -9.52
N ILE A 131 10.86 -1.03 -8.70
CA ILE A 131 10.14 -0.88 -7.42
C ILE A 131 10.97 -0.13 -6.35
N TRP A 132 12.29 -0.36 -6.31
CA TRP A 132 13.15 0.25 -5.28
C TRP A 132 13.21 1.78 -5.34
N LYS A 133 12.99 2.37 -6.52
CA LYS A 133 12.93 3.83 -6.69
C LYS A 133 11.60 4.41 -6.22
N THR A 134 10.52 3.64 -6.29
CA THR A 134 9.18 4.01 -5.84
C THR A 134 9.04 3.81 -4.33
N LEU A 135 9.43 2.64 -3.81
CA LEU A 135 9.34 2.32 -2.37
C LEU A 135 10.15 3.26 -1.48
N ARG A 136 11.33 3.71 -1.92
CA ARG A 136 12.13 4.67 -1.14
C ARG A 136 11.44 6.04 -0.99
N LYS A 137 10.60 6.44 -1.95
CA LYS A 137 9.81 7.67 -1.86
C LYS A 137 8.56 7.53 -1.00
N ASP A 138 8.04 6.31 -0.91
CA ASP A 138 6.80 6.01 -0.17
C ASP A 138 7.08 5.59 1.29
N MET A 139 8.33 5.33 1.68
CA MET A 139 8.68 4.92 3.04
C MET A 139 8.28 5.96 4.10
N ASP A 140 8.38 7.25 3.77
CA ASP A 140 7.91 8.36 4.62
C ASP A 140 6.38 8.36 4.79
N ILE A 141 5.64 7.87 3.78
CA ILE A 141 4.18 7.77 3.80
C ILE A 141 3.76 6.67 4.78
N TRP A 142 4.47 5.55 4.82
CA TRP A 142 4.16 4.43 5.71
C TRP A 142 4.54 4.70 7.16
N ALA A 143 5.62 5.45 7.38
CA ALA A 143 5.91 6.02 8.70
C ALA A 143 4.78 6.97 9.15
N ALA A 144 4.27 7.82 8.25
CA ALA A 144 3.16 8.72 8.55
C ALA A 144 1.82 7.99 8.79
N LEU A 145 1.56 6.85 8.12
CA LEU A 145 0.41 6.00 8.43
C LEU A 145 0.50 5.48 9.85
N ALA A 146 1.67 4.95 10.22
CA ALA A 146 1.86 4.32 11.51
C ALA A 146 1.82 5.35 12.67
N GLU A 147 2.37 6.55 12.47
CA GLU A 147 2.19 7.67 13.40
C GLU A 147 0.73 8.14 13.52
N SER A 148 -0.04 8.08 12.42
CA SER A 148 -1.45 8.48 12.43
C SER A 148 -2.33 7.44 13.13
N CYS A 149 -2.06 6.14 12.98
CA CYS A 149 -2.73 5.08 13.74
C CYS A 149 -2.46 5.14 15.25
N SER A 150 -1.24 5.54 15.68
CA SER A 150 -0.98 5.77 17.11
C SER A 150 -1.77 6.92 17.73
N ARG A 151 -2.22 7.89 16.91
CA ARG A 151 -3.03 9.02 17.39
C ARG A 151 -4.49 8.66 17.69
N GLU A 152 -5.03 7.61 17.08
CA GLU A 152 -6.41 7.15 17.33
C GLU A 152 -6.56 6.28 18.61
N ILE A 153 -5.45 5.80 19.20
CA ILE A 153 -5.49 4.95 20.41
C ILE A 153 -5.33 5.75 21.72
N ILE A 154 -4.87 7.01 21.67
CA ILE A 154 -4.72 7.88 22.86
C ILE A 154 -5.83 8.94 22.92
N MET A 155 -7.11 8.54 22.92
CA MET A 155 -8.20 9.33 23.52
C MET A 155 -9.32 8.37 23.92
N GLY A 156 -9.12 7.71 25.06
CA GLY A 156 -10.07 6.72 25.57
C GLY A 156 -9.80 6.29 27.00
N THR A 157 -9.56 7.24 27.91
CA THR A 157 -9.84 7.14 29.37
C THR A 157 -9.95 8.53 29.97
#